data_AF-A0A9P0BSQ3-F1
#
_entry.id   AF-A0A9P0BSQ3-F1
#
_cell.length_a   1.000
_cell.length_b   1.000
_cell.length_c   1.000
_cell.angle_alpha   90.00
_cell.angle_beta   90.00
_cell.angle_gamma   90.00
#
_symmetry.space_group_name_H-M   'P 1'
#
loop_
_entity.id
_entity.type
_entity.pdbx_description
1 polymer ?
#
loop_
_entity_poly.entity_id
_entity_poly.type
_entity_poly.pdbx_seq_one_letter_code
_entity_poly.pdbx_strand_id
1 'polypeptide(L)'
;MGSLVTKISPKSKMASLDVQNFIKDAISQDKVVVFSKSYCPYCDMAKEVFRKVKQPIKVYELNERDDGADIQENLAHITGFRTVRYFLFSDPPY
;
A
#
# COMPACT_ATOMS: atom_id res chain seq x y z
N MET A 1 -4.57 39.68 13.22
CA MET A 1 -3.45 38.94 13.84
C MET A 1 -3.99 37.65 14.41
N GLY A 2 -3.49 36.50 13.97
CA GLY A 2 -3.93 35.19 14.46
C GLY A 2 -3.67 34.08 13.46
N SER A 3 -2.39 33.74 13.22
CA SER A 3 -2.04 32.51 12.51
C SER A 3 -2.26 31.32 13.44
N LEU A 4 -3.23 30.47 13.12
CA LEU A 4 -3.39 29.15 13.72
C LEU A 4 -2.30 28.24 13.13
N VAL A 5 -1.14 28.21 13.78
CA VAL A 5 -0.13 27.18 13.54
C VAL A 5 -0.66 25.86 14.10
N THR A 6 -1.17 25.02 13.20
CA THR A 6 -1.54 23.64 13.50
C THR A 6 -0.30 22.90 14.00
N LYS A 7 -0.35 22.40 15.23
CA LYS A 7 0.71 21.59 15.87
C LYS A 7 0.87 20.26 15.13
N ILE A 8 1.70 20.23 14.09
CA ILE A 8 2.13 19.00 13.42
C ILE A 8 3.39 18.53 14.15
N SER A 9 3.29 17.44 14.92
CA SER A 9 4.44 16.82 15.59
C SER A 9 5.39 16.20 14.55
N PRO A 10 6.72 16.34 14.70
CA PRO A 10 7.71 15.91 13.70
C PRO A 10 7.83 14.39 13.50
N LYS A 11 7.25 13.57 14.39
CA LYS A 11 7.29 12.10 14.30
C LYS A 11 6.48 11.53 13.14
N SER A 12 5.37 12.18 12.76
CA SER A 12 4.47 11.71 11.70
C SER A 12 4.98 12.01 10.28
N LYS A 13 5.88 13.00 10.12
CA LYS A 13 6.38 13.37 8.79
C LYS A 13 7.46 12.42 8.26
N MET A 14 8.23 11.79 9.14
CA MET A 14 9.35 10.91 8.78
C MET A 14 8.85 9.49 8.47
N ALA A 15 8.03 8.93 9.37
CA ALA A 15 7.40 7.61 9.15
C ALA A 15 6.53 7.58 7.88
N SER A 16 5.83 8.68 7.56
CA SER A 16 5.04 8.77 6.32
C SER A 16 5.90 8.88 5.05
N LEU A 17 7.11 9.42 5.12
CA LEU A 17 8.05 9.46 4.00
C LEU A 17 8.65 8.07 3.74
N ASP A 18 9.05 7.36 4.80
CA ASP A 18 9.60 6.01 4.71
C ASP A 18 8.58 5.02 4.13
N VAL A 19 7.33 5.11 4.59
CA VAL A 19 6.22 4.30 4.08
C VAL A 19 5.90 4.61 2.62
N GLN A 20 5.93 5.88 2.22
CA GLN A 20 5.73 6.26 0.81
C GLN A 20 6.85 5.74 -0.09
N ASN A 21 8.09 5.82 0.37
CA ASN A 21 9.23 5.26 -0.37
C ASN A 21 9.10 3.75 -0.50
N PHE A 22 8.75 3.05 0.58
CA PHE A 22 8.49 1.61 0.53
C PHE A 22 7.41 1.23 -0.49
N ILE A 23 6.28 1.94 -0.51
CA ILE A 23 5.20 1.70 -1.48
C ILE A 23 5.72 1.91 -2.91
N LYS A 24 6.44 3.00 -3.17
CA LYS A 24 7.01 3.30 -4.50
C LYS A 24 8.05 2.28 -4.93
N ASP A 25 8.93 1.88 -4.03
CA ASP A 25 9.96 0.89 -4.28
C ASP A 25 9.33 -0.48 -4.58
N ALA A 26 8.35 -0.89 -3.79
CA ALA A 26 7.62 -2.13 -4.02
C ALA A 26 6.97 -2.17 -5.42
N ILE A 27 6.27 -1.09 -5.80
CA ILE A 27 5.63 -0.98 -7.13
C ILE A 27 6.68 -0.94 -8.23
N SER A 28 7.82 -0.28 -8.01
CA SER A 28 8.87 -0.15 -9.02
C SER A 28 9.67 -1.45 -9.22
N GLN A 29 9.78 -2.29 -8.18
CA GLN A 29 10.49 -3.57 -8.22
C GLN A 29 9.68 -4.67 -8.89
N ASP A 30 8.38 -4.74 -8.61
CA ASP A 30 7.50 -5.82 -9.05
C ASP A 30 6.37 -5.29 -9.95
N LYS A 31 6.13 -5.96 -11.09
CA LYS A 31 5.08 -5.56 -12.04
C LYS A 31 3.69 -5.49 -11.41
N VAL A 32 3.43 -6.36 -10.44
CA VAL A 32 2.15 -6.45 -9.75
C VAL A 32 2.41 -6.64 -8.27
N VAL A 33 1.97 -5.67 -7.48
CA VAL A 33 2.05 -5.70 -6.03
C VAL A 33 0.65 -5.77 -5.44
N VAL A 34 0.46 -6.70 -4.51
CA VAL A 34 -0.80 -6.94 -3.83
C VAL A 34 -0.60 -6.65 -2.35
N PHE A 35 -1.28 -5.61 -1.86
CA PHE A 35 -1.37 -5.34 -0.43
C PHE A 35 -2.62 -6.04 0.11
N SER A 36 -2.38 -7.05 0.94
CA SER A 36 -3.37 -8.01 1.42
C SER A 36 -3.50 -7.97 2.94
N LYS A 37 -4.56 -8.58 3.45
CA LYS A 37 -4.61 -9.03 4.84
C LYS A 37 -4.94 -10.53 4.85
N SER A 38 -4.28 -11.29 5.71
CA SER A 38 -4.34 -12.76 5.72
C SER A 38 -5.74 -13.31 5.99
N TYR A 39 -6.62 -12.52 6.61
CA TYR A 39 -8.01 -12.89 6.90
C TYR A 39 -9.01 -12.46 5.82
N CYS A 40 -8.55 -11.89 4.70
CA CYS A 40 -9.43 -11.33 3.67
C CYS A 40 -9.71 -12.34 2.54
N PRO A 41 -10.93 -12.91 2.44
CA PRO A 41 -11.25 -13.91 1.41
C PRO A 41 -11.17 -13.33 -0.02
N TYR A 42 -11.41 -12.03 -0.18
CA TYR A 42 -11.29 -11.37 -1.48
C TYR A 42 -9.83 -11.26 -1.96
N CYS A 43 -8.88 -11.11 -1.03
CA CYS A 43 -7.46 -11.09 -1.36
C CYS A 43 -7.01 -12.46 -1.87
N ASP A 44 -7.52 -13.55 -1.27
CA ASP A 44 -7.21 -14.91 -1.70
C ASP A 44 -7.76 -15.23 -3.09
N MET A 45 -9.00 -14.83 -3.38
CA MET A 45 -9.57 -14.95 -4.73
C MET A 45 -8.70 -14.27 -5.78
N ALA A 46 -8.22 -13.07 -5.49
CA ALA A 46 -7.39 -12.35 -6.45
C ALA A 46 -6.00 -12.97 -6.61
N LYS A 47 -5.37 -13.41 -5.52
CA LYS A 47 -4.12 -14.19 -5.59
C LYS A 47 -4.32 -15.43 -6.47
N GLU A 48 -5.46 -16.11 -6.36
CA GLU A 48 -5.79 -17.27 -7.19
C GLU A 48 -5.92 -16.91 -8.67
N VAL A 49 -6.57 -15.78 -9.01
CA VAL A 49 -6.65 -15.27 -10.39
C VAL A 49 -5.26 -15.04 -10.96
N PHE A 50 -4.37 -14.36 -10.22
CA PHE A 50 -3.00 -14.13 -10.66
C PHE A 50 -2.19 -15.43 -10.81
N ARG A 51 -2.40 -16.42 -9.94
CA ARG A 51 -1.82 -17.76 -10.08
C ARG A 51 -2.31 -18.46 -11.36
N LYS A 52 -3.59 -18.35 -11.70
CA LYS A 52 -4.18 -18.96 -12.91
C LYS A 52 -3.59 -18.37 -14.19
N VAL A 53 -3.37 -17.06 -14.22
CA VAL A 53 -2.72 -16.39 -15.36
C VAL A 53 -1.19 -16.52 -15.35
N LYS A 54 -0.61 -17.22 -14.36
CA LYS A 54 0.82 -17.43 -14.17
C LYS A 54 1.63 -16.11 -14.12
N GLN A 55 0.97 -15.04 -13.67
CA GLN A 55 1.63 -13.75 -13.49
C GLN A 55 2.33 -13.76 -12.12
N PRO A 56 3.65 -13.50 -12.06
CA PRO A 56 4.31 -13.31 -10.79
C PRO A 56 3.74 -12.07 -10.09
N ILE A 57 3.33 -12.26 -8.84
CA ILE A 57 2.83 -11.18 -7.98
C ILE A 57 3.64 -11.15 -6.68
N LYS A 58 3.88 -9.95 -6.18
CA LYS A 58 4.41 -9.74 -4.83
C LYS A 58 3.26 -9.46 -3.88
N VAL A 59 3.21 -10.18 -2.76
CA VAL A 59 2.17 -10.00 -1.74
C VAL A 59 2.81 -9.42 -0.47
N TYR A 60 2.22 -8.34 0.04
CA TYR A 60 2.54 -7.77 1.35
C TYR A 60 1.33 -7.89 2.26
N GLU A 61 1.43 -8.70 3.32
CA GLU A 61 0.37 -8.86 4.33
C GLU A 61 0.47 -7.73 5.36
N LEU A 62 -0.44 -6.75 5.27
CA LEU A 62 -0.42 -5.56 6.11
C LEU A 62 -0.73 -5.85 7.58
N ASN A 63 -1.43 -6.94 7.88
CA ASN A 63 -1.75 -7.32 9.26
C ASN A 63 -0.60 -8.01 10.00
N GLU A 64 0.48 -8.38 9.30
CA GLU A 64 1.66 -9.03 9.88
C GLU A 64 2.82 -8.04 10.08
N ARG A 65 2.60 -6.76 9.76
CA ARG A 65 3.62 -5.71 9.85
C ARG A 65 3.20 -4.62 10.83
N ASP A 66 4.18 -4.09 11.55
CA ASP A 66 3.96 -2.99 12.50
C ASP A 66 3.59 -1.68 11.79
N ASP A 67 4.10 -1.45 10.57
CA ASP A 67 3.84 -0.29 9.72
C ASP A 67 2.59 -0.46 8.81
N GLY A 68 1.85 -1.55 8.95
CA GLY A 68 0.74 -1.89 8.06
C GLY A 68 -0.40 -0.88 8.06
N ALA A 69 -0.66 -0.22 9.20
CA ALA A 69 -1.65 0.83 9.32
C ALA A 69 -1.25 2.10 8.54
N ASP A 70 0.01 2.51 8.66
CA ASP A 70 0.56 3.67 7.96
C ASP A 70 0.59 3.42 6.44
N ILE A 71 0.94 2.21 6.01
CA ILE A 71 0.87 1.79 4.61
C ILE A 71 -0.56 1.90 4.10
N GLN A 72 -1.55 1.39 4.84
CA GLN A 72 -2.95 1.45 4.43
C GLN A 72 -3.45 2.89 4.27
N GLU A 73 -3.06 3.79 5.18
CA GLU A 73 -3.42 5.21 5.10
C GLU A 73 -2.78 5.85 3.86
N ASN A 74 -1.50 5.64 3.61
CA ASN A 74 -0.80 6.16 2.44
C ASN A 74 -1.36 5.59 1.13
N LEU A 75 -1.66 4.29 1.07
CA LEU A 75 -2.33 3.67 -0.08
C LEU A 75 -3.69 4.31 -0.35
N ALA A 76 -4.45 4.66 0.69
CA ALA A 76 -5.71 5.36 0.54
C ALA A 76 -5.53 6.77 -0.01
N HIS A 77 -4.46 7.47 0.36
CA HIS A 77 -4.11 8.77 -0.22
C HIS A 77 -3.70 8.68 -1.69
N ILE A 78 -2.94 7.63 -2.07
CA ILE A 78 -2.44 7.44 -3.43
C ILE A 78 -3.56 6.97 -4.37
N THR A 79 -4.39 6.03 -3.92
CA THR A 79 -5.40 5.36 -4.77
C THR A 79 -6.81 5.92 -4.64
N GLY A 80 -7.09 6.69 -3.59
CA GLY A 80 -8.43 7.20 -3.27
C GLY A 80 -9.37 6.17 -2.64
N PHE A 81 -8.98 4.89 -2.53
CA PHE A 81 -9.79 3.85 -1.92
C PHE A 81 -9.38 3.63 -0.45
N ARG A 82 -10.34 3.56 0.49
CA ARG A 82 -10.06 3.31 1.93
C ARG A 82 -10.15 1.84 2.34
N THR A 83 -10.72 1.00 1.49
CA THR A 83 -10.97 -0.41 1.79
C THR A 83 -9.79 -1.25 1.35
N VAL A 84 -9.38 -2.18 2.22
CA VAL A 84 -8.28 -3.13 2.03
C VAL A 84 -8.62 -4.12 0.92
N ARG A 85 -8.47 -3.67 -0.32
CA ARG A 85 -8.57 -4.46 -1.54
C ARG A 85 -7.68 -3.79 -2.59
N TYR A 86 -6.41 -3.55 -2.23
CA TYR A 86 -5.48 -2.79 -3.05
C TYR A 86 -4.71 -3.72 -4.00
N PHE A 87 -5.00 -3.62 -5.29
CA PHE A 87 -4.12 -4.09 -6.36
C PHE A 87 -3.44 -2.86 -6.92
N LEU A 88 -2.13 -2.75 -6.68
CA LEU A 88 -1.32 -1.75 -7.36
C LEU A 88 -0.58 -2.44 -8.49
N PHE A 89 -1.07 -2.18 -9.70
CA PHE A 89 -0.34 -2.47 -10.90
C PHE A 89 0.75 -1.41 -11.01
N SER A 90 2.01 -1.84 -11.16
CA SER A 90 2.96 -0.94 -11.78
C SER A 90 2.47 -0.79 -13.20
N ASP A 91 1.86 0.34 -13.53
CA ASP A 91 1.67 0.69 -14.93
C ASP A 91 3.07 0.58 -15.58
N PRO A 92 3.27 -0.30 -16.59
CA PRO A 92 4.49 -0.23 -17.36
C PRO A 92 4.58 1.19 -17.92
N PRO A 93 5.77 1.82 -17.94
CA PRO A 93 5.92 3.13 -18.55
C PRO A 93 5.72 3.00 -20.06
N TYR A 94 4.47 2.99 -20.53
CA TYR A 94 4.02 3.25 -21.89
C TYR A 94 2.57 3.74 -21.89
#